data_AF-A0A2T0LV01-F1
#
_entry.id   AF-A0A2T0LV01-F1
#
_cell.length_a   1.000
_cell.length_b   1.000
_cell.length_c   1.000
_cell.angle_alpha   90.00
_cell.angle_beta   90.00
_cell.angle_gamma   90.00
#
_symmetry.space_group_name_H-M   'P 1'
#
loop_
_entity.id
_entity.type
_entity.pdbx_description
1 polymer ?
#
loop_
_entity_poly.entity_id
_entity_poly.type
_entity_poly.pdbx_seq_one_letter_code
_entity_poly.pdbx_strand_id
1 'polypeptide(L)'
;MRHINASSNELCPATVSFLGERAERGTGTAATIPHNGGVDTDPNGDPVPDAPEGDYTGDGVPNFDYVRDRIENRFATATGATELAEGTPEAEQLDQRMAERNRAARERLDEIRRSMEE
;
A
#
# COMPACT_ATOMS: atom_id res chain seq x y z
N MET A 1 -15.72 -3.51 44.81
CA MET A 1 -16.54 -3.04 43.68
C MET A 1 -16.34 -1.54 43.45
N ARG A 2 -15.46 -1.16 42.52
CA ARG A 2 -15.52 0.15 41.88
C ARG A 2 -15.54 -0.12 40.38
N HIS A 3 -16.71 0.13 39.79
CA HIS A 3 -16.94 0.10 38.36
C HIS A 3 -16.10 1.20 37.71
N ILE A 4 -15.25 0.86 36.74
CA ILE A 4 -14.74 1.82 35.78
C ILE A 4 -15.54 1.58 34.51
N ASN A 5 -16.49 2.49 34.31
CA ASN A 5 -17.39 2.57 33.17
C ASN A 5 -16.58 2.96 31.91
N ALA A 6 -16.92 2.34 30.79
CA ALA A 6 -16.49 2.73 29.47
C ALA A 6 -16.91 4.17 29.15
N SER A 7 -16.04 4.95 28.50
CA SER A 7 -16.37 5.99 27.51
C SER A 7 -15.16 6.91 27.32
N SER A 8 -14.41 6.70 26.25
CA SER A 8 -13.82 7.80 25.48
C SER A 8 -13.50 7.29 24.09
N ASN A 9 -14.52 7.45 23.26
CA ASN A 9 -14.45 7.43 21.82
C ASN A 9 -13.58 8.62 21.39
N GLU A 10 -12.27 8.45 21.32
CA GLU A 10 -11.38 9.47 20.75
C GLU A 10 -11.47 9.42 19.22
N LEU A 11 -12.60 9.94 18.73
CA LEU A 11 -12.68 10.45 17.37
C LEU A 11 -11.67 11.60 17.25
N CYS A 12 -10.68 11.45 16.37
CA CYS A 12 -9.88 12.58 15.90
C CYS A 12 -10.79 13.59 15.20
N PRO A 13 -10.87 14.87 15.65
CA PRO A 13 -11.55 15.89 14.87
C PRO A 13 -10.58 16.39 13.79
N ALA A 14 -10.73 15.89 12.56
CA ALA A 14 -10.17 16.53 11.38
C ALA A 14 -11.02 17.77 11.04
N THR A 15 -10.67 18.92 11.59
CA THR A 15 -11.18 20.22 11.15
C THR A 15 -10.37 20.69 9.95
N VAL A 16 -10.90 20.43 8.75
CA VAL A 16 -10.43 21.03 7.51
C VAL A 16 -11.00 22.45 7.42
N SER A 17 -10.20 23.45 7.77
CA SER A 17 -10.47 24.84 7.40
C SER A 17 -9.97 25.06 5.98
N PHE A 18 -10.90 24.92 5.04
CA PHE A 18 -10.78 25.30 3.64
C PHE A 18 -10.94 26.82 3.50
N LEU A 19 -9.81 27.52 3.39
CA LEU A 19 -9.64 28.79 2.67
C LEU A 19 -8.31 28.62 1.91
N GLY A 20 -8.24 28.60 0.58
CA GLY A 20 -8.87 29.56 -0.31
C GLY A 20 -7.84 30.64 -0.67
N GLU A 21 -6.73 30.27 -1.32
CA GLU A 21 -5.88 31.23 -2.02
C GLU A 21 -5.57 30.66 -3.41
N ARG A 22 -6.15 31.34 -4.41
CA ARG A 22 -6.06 31.06 -5.83
C ARG A 22 -5.06 32.05 -6.41
N ALA A 23 -3.89 31.57 -6.82
CA ALA A 23 -2.95 32.27 -7.68
C ALA A 23 -1.94 31.22 -8.18
N GLU A 24 -1.58 31.07 -9.44
CA GLU A 24 -1.87 31.75 -10.69
C GLU A 24 -1.48 30.72 -11.78
N ARG A 25 -1.98 30.93 -13.01
CA ARG A 25 -1.67 30.04 -14.13
C ARG A 25 -0.18 30.12 -14.48
N GLY A 26 0.57 29.05 -14.22
CA GLY A 26 1.88 28.80 -14.80
C GLY A 26 1.73 27.84 -15.97
N THR A 27 2.08 28.31 -17.15
CA THR A 27 2.08 27.65 -18.47
C THR A 27 2.45 26.17 -18.43
N GLY A 28 1.64 25.34 -19.11
CA GLY A 28 2.03 23.99 -19.44
C GLY A 28 3.29 23.96 -20.30
N THR A 29 4.29 23.23 -19.85
CA THR A 29 5.34 22.69 -20.71
C THR A 29 5.18 21.18 -20.66
N ALA A 30 4.68 20.62 -21.76
CA ALA A 30 4.72 19.18 -21.97
C ALA A 30 6.18 18.74 -22.19
N ALA A 31 6.53 17.62 -21.55
CA ALA A 31 7.53 16.65 -21.94
C ALA A 31 9.01 17.09 -22.06
N THR A 32 9.82 16.59 -21.12
CA THR A 32 10.86 15.61 -21.43
C THR A 32 11.04 14.76 -20.18
N ILE A 33 10.55 13.53 -20.20
CA ILE A 33 11.06 12.49 -19.30
C ILE A 33 12.25 11.91 -20.07
N PRO A 34 13.51 12.24 -19.73
CA PRO A 34 14.63 11.55 -20.34
C PRO A 34 14.56 10.10 -19.84
N HIS A 35 14.33 9.15 -20.74
CA HIS A 35 14.70 7.77 -20.43
C HIS A 35 16.23 7.79 -20.31
N ASN A 36 16.78 7.39 -19.17
CA ASN A 36 18.23 7.22 -19.09
C ASN A 36 18.58 5.82 -19.59
N GLY A 37 18.91 5.74 -20.87
CA GLY A 37 19.74 4.68 -21.43
C GLY A 37 20.97 5.30 -22.11
N GLY A 38 21.39 6.49 -21.65
CA GLY A 38 22.60 7.13 -22.12
C GLY A 38 23.78 6.47 -21.43
N VAL A 39 24.62 5.77 -22.19
CA VAL A 39 25.96 5.44 -21.72
C VAL A 39 26.67 6.77 -21.45
N ASP A 40 27.04 7.03 -20.20
CA ASP A 40 27.90 8.17 -19.88
C ASP A 40 29.26 7.86 -20.54
N THR A 41 29.53 8.50 -21.68
CA THR A 41 30.80 8.34 -22.41
C THR A 41 31.78 9.43 -22.00
N ASP A 42 33.04 9.05 -21.82
CA ASP A 42 34.15 9.95 -21.53
C ASP A 42 34.42 10.90 -22.73
N PRO A 43 35.31 11.91 -22.61
CA PRO A 43 35.60 12.82 -23.73
C PRO A 43 36.26 12.14 -24.94
N ASN A 44 36.66 10.87 -24.83
CA ASN A 44 37.16 10.04 -25.92
C ASN A 44 36.07 9.15 -26.55
N GLY A 45 34.84 9.17 -26.00
CA GLY A 45 33.72 8.36 -26.46
C GLY A 45 33.69 6.94 -25.88
N ASP A 46 34.54 6.64 -24.90
CA ASP A 46 34.57 5.33 -24.24
C ASP A 46 33.50 5.27 -23.14
N PRO A 47 32.78 4.14 -22.99
CA PRO A 47 31.80 3.98 -21.92
C PRO A 47 32.54 4.05 -20.57
N VAL A 48 32.13 5.00 -19.72
CA VAL A 48 32.63 5.08 -18.35
C VAL A 48 32.14 3.81 -17.64
N PRO A 49 33.03 3.03 -16.98
CA PRO A 49 32.58 1.87 -16.21
C PRO A 49 31.63 2.36 -15.12
N ASP A 50 30.43 1.78 -15.07
CA ASP A 50 29.45 2.10 -14.04
C ASP A 50 30.13 1.94 -12.67
N ALA A 51 30.10 3.03 -11.88
CA ALA A 51 30.47 2.98 -10.47
C ALA A 51 29.68 1.84 -9.81
N PRO A 52 30.21 1.14 -8.77
CA PRO A 52 29.47 0.06 -8.14
C PRO A 52 28.07 0.56 -7.79
N GLU A 53 27.06 0.04 -8.47
CA GLU A 53 25.71 0.56 -8.40
C GLU A 53 25.23 0.40 -6.96
N GLY A 54 25.11 1.51 -6.24
CA GLY A 54 24.37 1.50 -4.99
C GLY A 54 22.92 1.11 -5.27
N ASP A 55 22.22 0.60 -4.26
CA ASP A 55 20.79 0.28 -4.32
C ASP A 55 19.92 1.48 -4.76
N TYR A 56 20.47 2.69 -4.65
CA TYR A 56 19.85 3.95 -5.03
C TYR A 56 20.79 4.77 -5.92
N THR A 57 20.19 5.43 -6.91
CA THR A 57 20.81 6.50 -7.70
C THR A 57 21.12 7.72 -6.82
N GLY A 58 21.95 8.65 -7.31
CA GLY A 58 22.31 9.88 -6.58
C GLY A 58 21.11 10.77 -6.22
N ASP A 59 20.01 10.68 -6.97
CA ASP A 59 18.74 11.38 -6.72
C ASP A 59 17.83 10.65 -5.72
N GLY A 60 18.28 9.54 -5.15
CA GLY A 60 17.52 8.72 -4.20
C GLY A 60 16.45 7.83 -4.85
N VAL A 61 16.46 7.68 -6.18
CA VAL A 61 15.60 6.73 -6.90
C VAL A 61 16.24 5.33 -6.83
N PRO A 62 15.52 4.28 -6.40
CA PRO A 62 16.08 2.93 -6.38
C PRO A 62 16.44 2.43 -7.78
N ASN A 63 17.53 1.67 -7.88
CA ASN A 63 17.90 1.01 -9.12
C ASN A 63 16.92 -0.12 -9.48
N PHE A 64 16.83 -0.45 -10.77
CA PHE A 64 15.91 -1.48 -11.26
C PHE A 64 16.18 -2.85 -10.64
N ASP A 65 17.46 -3.19 -10.49
CA ASP A 65 17.91 -4.46 -9.91
C ASP A 65 17.47 -4.58 -8.45
N TYR A 66 17.64 -3.51 -7.66
CA TYR A 66 17.18 -3.46 -6.29
C TYR A 66 15.65 -3.63 -6.16
N VAL A 67 14.87 -3.00 -7.04
CA VAL A 67 13.40 -3.16 -7.04
C VAL A 67 13.01 -4.59 -7.38
N ARG A 68 13.64 -5.20 -8.38
CA ARG A 68 13.41 -6.60 -8.77
C ARG A 68 13.71 -7.54 -7.61
N ASP A 69 14.90 -7.46 -7.02
CA ASP A 69 15.30 -8.32 -5.91
C ASP A 69 14.35 -8.17 -4.72
N ARG A 70 13.89 -6.94 -4.44
CA ARG A 70 12.92 -6.68 -3.37
C ARG A 70 11.55 -7.28 -3.66
N ILE A 71 11.09 -7.24 -4.91
CA ILE A 71 9.82 -7.85 -5.32
C ILE A 71 9.91 -9.37 -5.22
N GLU A 72 10.98 -9.97 -5.73
CA GLU A 72 11.20 -11.42 -5.70
C GLU A 72 11.24 -11.95 -4.26
N ASN A 73 11.97 -11.26 -3.37
CA ASN A 73 12.01 -11.61 -1.94
C ASN A 73 10.64 -11.52 -1.27
N ARG A 74 9.86 -10.47 -1.56
CA ARG A 74 8.50 -10.30 -1.01
C ARG A 74 7.55 -11.37 -1.54
N PHE A 75 7.64 -11.69 -2.82
CA PHE A 75 6.82 -12.72 -3.45
C PHE A 75 7.11 -14.09 -2.84
N ALA A 76 8.38 -14.49 -2.76
CA ALA A 76 8.80 -15.74 -2.14
C ALA A 76 8.34 -15.84 -0.68
N THR A 77 8.47 -14.76 0.08
CA THR A 77 8.01 -14.71 1.48
C THR A 77 6.49 -14.82 1.58
N ALA A 78 5.75 -14.11 0.74
CA ALA A 78 4.28 -14.16 0.76
C ALA A 78 3.77 -15.56 0.43
N THR A 79 4.34 -16.22 -0.59
CA THR A 79 3.99 -17.60 -0.95
C THR A 79 4.29 -18.58 0.18
N GLY A 80 5.45 -18.48 0.85
CA GLY A 80 5.74 -19.34 2.01
C GLY A 80 4.87 -19.02 3.23
N ALA A 81 4.50 -17.76 3.43
CA ALA A 81 3.69 -17.34 4.56
C ALA A 81 2.24 -17.85 4.48
N THR A 82 1.65 -17.96 3.28
CA THR A 82 0.30 -18.52 3.12
C THR A 82 0.23 -19.99 3.53
N GLU A 83 1.22 -20.79 3.11
CA GLU A 83 1.30 -22.21 3.48
C GLU A 83 1.46 -22.39 4.99
N LEU A 84 2.26 -21.53 5.63
CA LEU A 84 2.43 -21.53 7.08
C LEU A 84 1.15 -21.10 7.81
N ALA A 85 0.42 -20.12 7.29
CA ALA A 85 -0.79 -19.61 7.92
C ALA A 85 -1.92 -20.63 7.92
N GLU A 86 -2.10 -21.40 6.84
CA GLU A 86 -3.19 -22.36 6.64
C GLU A 86 -3.21 -23.54 7.64
N GLY A 87 -2.13 -23.77 8.40
CA GLY A 87 -2.04 -24.87 9.38
C GLY A 87 -2.07 -24.43 10.85
N THR A 88 -2.30 -23.15 11.13
CA THR A 88 -2.24 -22.62 12.51
C THR A 88 -3.61 -22.59 13.18
N PRO A 89 -3.70 -22.91 14.49
CA PRO A 89 -4.96 -22.81 15.23
C PRO A 89 -5.48 -21.36 15.31
N GLU A 90 -4.61 -20.36 15.18
CA GLU A 90 -4.98 -18.95 15.11
C GLU A 90 -5.69 -18.61 13.79
N ALA A 91 -5.27 -19.20 12.66
CA ALA A 91 -5.93 -19.02 11.37
C ALA A 91 -7.34 -19.62 11.37
N GLU A 92 -7.50 -20.84 11.90
CA GLU A 92 -8.81 -21.47 12.04
C GLU A 92 -9.77 -20.61 12.90
N GLN A 93 -9.28 -20.03 13.99
CA GLN A 93 -10.07 -19.14 14.84
C GLN A 93 -10.44 -17.82 14.14
N LEU A 94 -9.59 -17.29 13.28
CA LEU A 94 -9.89 -16.10 12.49
C LEU A 94 -10.97 -16.42 11.45
N ASP A 95 -10.85 -17.55 10.75
CA ASP A 95 -11.81 -18.01 9.76
C ASP A 95 -13.19 -18.27 10.38
N GLN A 96 -13.23 -18.89 11.56
CA GLN A 96 -14.47 -19.09 12.31
C GLN A 96 -15.16 -17.76 12.62
N ARG A 97 -14.42 -16.76 13.13
CA ARG A 97 -14.96 -15.42 13.41
C ARG A 97 -15.47 -14.73 12.15
N MET A 98 -14.77 -14.87 11.03
CA MET A 98 -15.23 -14.33 9.74
C MET A 98 -16.50 -15.04 9.26
N ALA A 99 -16.57 -16.36 9.39
CA ALA A 99 -17.73 -17.15 9.02
C ALA A 99 -18.97 -16.78 9.84
N GLU A 100 -18.83 -16.61 11.15
CA GLU A 100 -19.89 -16.15 12.05
C GLU A 100 -20.39 -14.75 11.65
N ARG A 101 -19.48 -13.80 11.40
CA ARG A 101 -19.85 -12.46 10.93
C ARG A 101 -20.59 -12.51 9.60
N ASN A 102 -20.11 -13.33 8.66
CA ASN A 102 -20.73 -13.47 7.34
C ASN A 102 -22.12 -14.11 7.44
N ARG A 103 -22.30 -15.09 8.34
CA ARG A 103 -23.61 -15.67 8.64
C ARG A 103 -24.58 -14.63 9.20
N ALA A 104 -24.16 -13.88 10.23
CA ALA A 104 -24.98 -12.83 10.82
C ALA A 104 -25.34 -11.74 9.79
N ALA A 105 -24.40 -11.37 8.92
CA ALA A 105 -24.65 -10.42 7.84
C ALA A 105 -25.69 -10.96 6.84
N ARG A 106 -25.60 -12.23 6.45
CA ARG A 106 -26.58 -12.88 5.56
C ARG A 106 -27.97 -12.94 6.20
N GLU A 107 -28.07 -13.38 7.45
CA GLU A 107 -29.34 -13.43 8.19
C GLU A 107 -29.99 -12.04 8.26
N ARG A 108 -29.20 -10.99 8.51
CA ARG A 108 -29.70 -9.61 8.52
C ARG A 108 -30.15 -9.13 7.15
N LEU A 109 -29.45 -9.49 6.07
CA LEU A 109 -29.86 -9.15 4.71
C LEU A 109 -31.16 -9.85 4.30
N ASP A 110 -31.35 -11.10 4.73
CA ASP A 110 -32.58 -11.84 4.45
C ASP A 110 -33.79 -11.26 5.19
N GLU A 111 -33.60 -10.78 6.42
CA GLU A 111 -34.61 -10.04 7.16
C GLU A 111 -35.03 -8.75 6.43
N ILE A 112 -34.05 -7.96 5.97
CA ILE A 112 -34.32 -6.74 5.19
C ILE A 112 -35.09 -7.07 3.91
N ARG A 113 -34.69 -8.11 3.18
CA ARG A 113 -35.36 -8.53 1.94
C ARG A 113 -36.84 -8.86 2.21
N ARG A 114 -37.12 -9.61 3.27
CA ARG A 114 -38.50 -9.95 3.65
C ARG A 114 -39.32 -8.70 3.99
N SER A 115 -38.76 -7.75 4.74
CA SER A 115 -39.47 -6.51 5.08
C SER A 115 -39.77 -5.59 3.89
N MET A 116 -39.15 -5.82 2.73
CA MET A 116 -39.42 -5.07 1.50
C MET A 116 -40.47 -5.76 0.62
N GLU A 117 -40.68 -7.06 0.80
CA GLU A 117 -41.68 -7.85 0.07
C GLU A 117 -43.06 -7.82 0.75
N GLU A 118 -43.12 -7.40 2.02
CA GLU A 118 -44.32 -7.15 2.81
C GLU A 118 -44.84 -5.71 2.62
#